data_AF-A0A1V6CLL5-F1
#
_entry.id   AF-A0A1V6CLL5-F1
#
_cell.length_a   1.000
_cell.length_b   1.000
_cell.length_c   1.000
_cell.angle_alpha   90.00
_cell.angle_beta   90.00
_cell.angle_gamma   90.00
#
_symmetry.space_group_name_H-M   'P 1'
#
loop_
_entity.id
_entity.type
_entity.pdbx_description
1 polymer ?
#
loop_
_entity_poly.entity_id
_entity_poly.type
_entity_poly.pdbx_seq_one_letter_code
_entity_poly.pdbx_strand_id
1 'polypeptide(L)'
;MSLNSTPPNPKQIKFLIQGSETEPYEVQFTKQGNILIGLCTCEAAKNGMICKHRLNLLAGSHDNIVSDNHNEVNILKTWVTDSTVEPLLKQMNEAQTTIDKATKELKTAKKKLAQALFGRRVM
;
A
#
# COMPACT_ATOMS: atom_id res chain seq x y z
N MET A 1 -34.51 -8.70 -29.03
CA MET A 1 -33.60 -9.62 -28.32
C MET A 1 -33.05 -8.84 -27.13
N SER A 2 -33.59 -9.13 -25.94
CA SER A 2 -33.42 -8.29 -24.74
C SER A 2 -32.03 -8.47 -24.13
N LEU A 3 -31.29 -7.38 -23.96
CA LEU A 3 -30.05 -7.30 -23.18
C LEU A 3 -30.41 -7.15 -21.70
N ASN A 4 -30.59 -8.28 -21.01
CA ASN A 4 -30.64 -8.32 -19.55
C ASN A 4 -29.39 -9.02 -19.03
N SER A 5 -28.26 -8.32 -19.05
CA SER A 5 -27.09 -8.70 -18.26
C SER A 5 -27.07 -7.83 -17.00
N THR A 6 -27.61 -8.39 -15.91
CA THR A 6 -27.40 -7.88 -14.55
C THR A 6 -25.90 -7.66 -14.37
N PRO A 7 -25.44 -6.48 -13.90
CA PRO A 7 -24.03 -6.28 -13.64
C PRO A 7 -23.56 -7.34 -12.64
N PRO A 8 -22.36 -7.94 -12.83
CA PRO A 8 -21.85 -8.92 -11.89
C PRO A 8 -21.81 -8.32 -10.48
N ASN A 9 -22.33 -9.06 -9.51
CA ASN A 9 -22.33 -8.66 -8.10
C ASN A 9 -20.88 -8.31 -7.69
N PRO A 10 -20.61 -7.14 -7.09
CA PRO A 10 -19.25 -6.76 -6.71
C PRO A 10 -18.63 -7.78 -5.77
N LYS A 11 -17.36 -8.13 -6.02
CA LYS A 11 -16.60 -8.99 -5.10
C LYS A 11 -16.07 -8.13 -3.95
N GLN A 12 -16.11 -8.64 -2.73
CA GLN A 12 -15.69 -7.93 -1.53
C GLN A 12 -14.81 -8.80 -0.64
N ILE A 13 -13.78 -8.19 -0.08
CA ILE A 13 -12.88 -8.79 0.93
C ILE A 13 -12.76 -7.80 2.08
N LYS A 14 -12.75 -8.31 3.33
CA LYS A 14 -12.59 -7.50 4.55
C LYS A 14 -11.48 -8.07 5.42
N PHE A 15 -10.61 -7.22 5.93
CA PHE A 15 -9.57 -7.58 6.89
C PHE A 15 -9.76 -6.80 8.18
N LEU A 16 -9.40 -7.42 9.31
CA LEU A 16 -9.15 -6.71 10.56
C LEU A 16 -7.64 -6.57 10.74
N ILE A 17 -7.17 -5.33 10.88
CA ILE A 17 -5.75 -4.99 11.00
C ILE A 17 -5.49 -4.35 12.36
N GLN A 18 -4.63 -4.97 13.17
CA GLN A 18 -4.16 -4.37 14.41
C GLN A 18 -3.31 -3.14 14.10
N GLY A 19 -3.71 -2.02 14.69
CA GLY A 19 -3.04 -0.73 14.51
C GLY A 19 -2.53 -0.16 15.82
N SER A 20 -2.52 1.17 15.89
CA SER A 20 -2.14 1.91 17.10
C SER A 20 -3.24 1.93 18.17
N GLU A 21 -4.50 1.67 17.79
CA GLU A 21 -5.64 1.67 18.70
C GLU A 21 -5.87 0.29 19.31
N THR A 22 -6.65 0.24 20.38
CA THR A 22 -7.05 -1.02 21.03
C THR A 22 -7.91 -1.88 20.10
N GLU A 23 -8.84 -1.25 19.38
CA GLU A 23 -9.71 -1.95 18.43
C GLU A 23 -9.05 -2.05 17.05
N PRO A 24 -9.06 -3.25 16.42
CA PRO A 24 -8.55 -3.42 15.07
C PRO A 24 -9.28 -2.52 14.05
N TYR A 25 -8.54 -2.01 13.08
CA TYR A 25 -9.12 -1.28 11.95
C TYR A 25 -9.73 -2.25 10.94
N GLU A 26 -10.95 -1.96 10.47
CA GLU A 26 -11.53 -2.67 9.34
C GLU A 26 -10.98 -2.07 8.04
N VAL A 27 -10.45 -2.93 7.18
CA VAL A 27 -10.04 -2.58 5.81
C VAL A 27 -10.86 -3.40 4.85
N GLN A 28 -11.58 -2.73 3.96
CA GLN A 28 -12.45 -3.37 2.97
C GLN A 28 -11.97 -3.04 1.57
N PHE A 29 -11.88 -4.07 0.73
CA PHE A 29 -11.68 -3.92 -0.70
C PHE A 29 -12.90 -4.43 -1.46
N THR A 30 -13.31 -3.68 -2.47
CA THR A 30 -14.40 -4.03 -3.38
C THR A 30 -13.91 -3.95 -4.82
N LYS A 31 -14.08 -5.02 -5.61
CA LYS A 31 -13.78 -5.05 -7.05
C LYS A 31 -15.06 -5.09 -7.87
N GLN A 32 -15.20 -4.13 -8.79
CA GLN A 32 -16.27 -4.04 -9.78
C GLN A 32 -15.68 -3.77 -11.16
N GLY A 33 -15.57 -4.82 -11.99
CA GLY A 33 -14.83 -4.73 -13.25
C GLY A 33 -13.35 -4.41 -12.98
N ASN A 34 -12.85 -3.33 -13.60
CA ASN A 34 -11.50 -2.79 -13.36
C ASN A 34 -11.43 -1.79 -12.20
N ILE A 35 -12.55 -1.42 -11.58
CA ILE A 35 -12.56 -0.48 -10.47
C ILE A 35 -12.24 -1.25 -9.19
N LEU A 36 -11.19 -0.82 -8.49
CA LEU A 36 -10.83 -1.32 -7.16
C LEU A 36 -11.00 -0.19 -6.13
N ILE A 37 -11.88 -0.42 -5.16
CA ILE A 37 -12.19 0.54 -4.09
C ILE A 37 -11.61 -0.02 -2.79
N GLY A 38 -10.85 0.80 -2.05
CA GLY A 38 -10.26 0.44 -0.77
C GLY A 38 -10.65 1.41 0.34
N LEU A 39 -11.45 0.94 1.30
CA LEU A 39 -11.89 1.69 2.47
C LEU A 39 -11.14 1.21 3.71
N CYS A 40 -10.93 2.10 4.67
CA CYS A 40 -10.35 1.75 5.96
C CYS A 40 -10.92 2.65 7.05
N THR A 41 -11.15 2.11 8.25
CA THR A 41 -11.70 2.86 9.39
C THR A 41 -10.65 3.69 10.15
N CYS A 42 -9.38 3.66 9.74
CA CYS A 42 -8.33 4.47 10.37
C CYS A 42 -8.43 5.96 10.02
N GLU A 43 -7.83 6.81 10.87
CA GLU A 43 -7.93 8.27 10.75
C GLU A 43 -7.35 8.80 9.43
N ALA A 44 -6.23 8.25 8.96
CA ALA A 44 -5.67 8.66 7.67
C ALA A 44 -6.66 8.45 6.51
N ALA A 45 -7.39 7.34 6.52
CA ALA A 45 -8.38 7.04 5.49
C ALA A 45 -9.64 7.92 5.60
N LYS A 46 -10.11 8.22 6.82
CA LYS A 46 -11.19 9.18 7.06
C LYS A 46 -10.87 10.57 6.52
N ASN A 47 -9.59 10.97 6.60
CA ASN A 47 -9.08 12.23 6.04
C ASN A 47 -8.70 12.14 4.55
N GLY A 48 -9.11 11.09 3.84
CA GLY A 48 -8.89 10.95 2.39
C GLY A 48 -7.44 10.61 1.98
N MET A 49 -6.54 10.35 2.93
CA MET A 49 -5.13 10.04 2.65
C MET A 49 -4.89 8.54 2.52
N ILE A 50 -3.92 8.12 1.72
CA ILE A 50 -3.46 6.71 1.72
C ILE A 50 -2.91 6.34 3.10
N CYS A 51 -3.29 5.17 3.62
CA CYS A 51 -2.85 4.69 4.94
C CYS A 51 -1.99 3.44 4.80
N LYS A 52 -1.10 3.22 5.77
CA LYS A 52 -0.22 2.03 5.82
C LYS A 52 -1.01 0.71 5.75
N HIS A 53 -2.19 0.64 6.34
CA HIS A 53 -3.00 -0.59 6.35
C HIS A 53 -3.44 -1.00 4.92
N ARG A 54 -4.00 -0.05 4.17
CA ARG A 54 -4.38 -0.29 2.76
C ARG A 54 -3.16 -0.57 1.89
N LEU A 55 -2.09 0.20 2.08
CA LEU A 55 -0.88 0.05 1.29
C LEU A 55 -0.20 -1.31 1.50
N ASN A 56 -0.08 -1.76 2.75
CA ASN A 56 0.53 -3.05 3.08
C ASN A 56 -0.24 -4.22 2.44
N LEU A 57 -1.57 -4.20 2.55
CA LEU A 57 -2.42 -5.23 1.93
C LEU A 57 -2.29 -5.24 0.40
N LEU A 58 -2.29 -4.07 -0.24
CA LEU A 58 -2.07 -3.95 -1.69
C LEU A 58 -0.68 -4.43 -2.12
N ALA A 59 0.33 -4.27 -1.26
CA ALA A 59 1.68 -4.78 -1.47
C ALA A 59 1.80 -6.30 -1.21
N GLY A 60 0.75 -6.94 -0.69
CA GLY A 60 0.76 -8.37 -0.35
C GLY A 60 1.34 -8.70 1.02
N SER A 61 1.52 -7.71 1.90
CA SER A 61 1.95 -7.93 3.28
C SER A 61 0.78 -8.49 4.10
N HIS A 62 1.13 -9.41 5.01
CA HIS A 62 0.21 -10.01 5.98
C HIS A 62 0.36 -9.38 7.37
N ASP A 63 1.18 -8.33 7.48
CA ASP A 63 1.57 -7.75 8.75
C ASP A 63 0.36 -7.18 9.49
N ASN A 64 0.23 -7.56 10.76
CA ASN A 64 -0.81 -7.10 11.67
C ASN A 64 -2.24 -7.48 11.27
N ILE A 65 -2.44 -8.38 10.30
CA ILE A 65 -3.77 -8.99 10.10
C ILE A 65 -4.10 -9.83 11.35
N VAL A 66 -5.29 -9.59 11.92
CA VAL A 66 -5.83 -10.33 13.07
C VAL A 66 -7.13 -11.06 12.74
N SER A 67 -7.61 -10.98 11.50
CA SER A 67 -8.70 -11.81 10.99
C SER A 67 -8.17 -13.08 10.30
N ASP A 68 -8.98 -14.14 10.27
CA ASP A 68 -8.54 -15.47 9.80
C ASP A 68 -8.43 -15.64 8.26
N ASN A 69 -8.41 -14.55 7.50
CA ASN A 69 -8.46 -14.55 6.03
C ASN A 69 -7.14 -14.10 5.36
N HIS A 70 -6.00 -14.40 5.98
CA HIS A 70 -4.66 -14.09 5.45
C HIS A 70 -4.45 -14.52 3.99
N ASN A 71 -5.01 -15.68 3.61
CA ASN A 71 -4.96 -16.20 2.24
C ASN A 71 -5.65 -15.29 1.19
N GLU A 72 -6.62 -14.47 1.60
CA GLU A 72 -7.31 -13.52 0.71
C GLU A 72 -6.43 -12.34 0.28
N VAL A 73 -5.28 -12.13 0.93
CA VAL A 73 -4.26 -11.15 0.49
C VAL A 73 -3.77 -11.50 -0.92
N ASN A 74 -3.59 -12.78 -1.24
CA ASN A 74 -3.22 -13.21 -2.59
C ASN A 74 -4.33 -12.93 -3.61
N ILE A 75 -5.60 -13.07 -3.21
CA ILE A 75 -6.74 -12.73 -4.05
C ILE A 75 -6.74 -11.22 -4.31
N LEU A 76 -6.54 -10.39 -3.28
CA LEU A 76 -6.42 -8.94 -3.41
C LEU A 76 -5.30 -8.54 -4.37
N LYS A 77 -4.14 -9.21 -4.36
CA LYS A 77 -3.07 -8.94 -5.34
C LYS A 77 -3.54 -9.14 -6.78
N THR A 78 -4.30 -10.21 -7.05
CA THR A 78 -4.89 -10.41 -8.39
C THR A 78 -5.96 -9.37 -8.73
N TRP A 79 -6.54 -8.71 -7.72
CA TRP A 79 -7.49 -7.64 -7.95
C TRP A 79 -6.81 -6.34 -8.37
N VAL A 80 -5.57 -6.12 -7.96
CA VAL A 80 -4.77 -4.95 -8.36
C VAL A 80 -4.47 -5.00 -9.85
N THR A 81 -4.09 -6.15 -10.41
CA THR A 81 -3.83 -6.31 -11.84
C THR A 81 -5.04 -5.89 -12.67
N ASP A 82 -4.77 -5.09 -13.72
CA ASP A 82 -5.72 -4.46 -14.64
C ASP A 82 -6.74 -3.54 -13.95
N SER A 83 -6.47 -3.08 -12.73
CA SER A 83 -7.35 -2.16 -12.01
C SER A 83 -6.98 -0.69 -12.20
N THR A 84 -7.92 0.19 -11.87
CA THR A 84 -7.70 1.63 -11.78
C THR A 84 -6.59 2.02 -10.80
N VAL A 85 -6.24 1.16 -9.84
CA VAL A 85 -5.23 1.42 -8.80
C VAL A 85 -3.81 1.03 -9.25
N GLU A 86 -3.66 0.05 -10.14
CA GLU A 86 -2.35 -0.46 -10.58
C GLU A 86 -1.37 0.60 -11.09
N PRO A 87 -1.73 1.46 -12.07
CA PRO A 87 -0.79 2.46 -12.57
C PRO A 87 -0.37 3.47 -11.49
N LEU A 88 -1.28 3.83 -10.58
CA LEU A 88 -1.00 4.75 -9.48
C LEU A 88 -0.09 4.13 -8.43
N LEU A 89 -0.31 2.85 -8.10
CA LEU A 89 0.54 2.11 -7.17
C LEU A 89 1.95 1.95 -7.74
N LYS A 90 2.07 1.67 -9.04
CA LYS A 90 3.35 1.61 -9.74
C LYS A 90 4.08 2.95 -9.70
N GLN A 91 3.39 4.04 -10.05
CA GLN A 91 3.96 5.40 -10.02
C GLN A 91 4.45 5.78 -8.62
N MET A 92 3.67 5.47 -7.58
CA MET A 92 4.04 5.73 -6.19
C MET A 92 5.30 4.93 -5.79
N ASN A 93 5.39 3.66 -6.15
CA ASN A 93 6.55 2.82 -5.86
C ASN A 93 7.82 3.28 -6.59
N GLU A 94 7.70 3.74 -7.83
CA GLU A 94 8.81 4.33 -8.60
C GLU A 94 9.31 5.63 -7.95
N ALA A 95 8.39 6.49 -7.50
CA ALA A 95 8.74 7.71 -6.78
C ALA A 95 9.42 7.39 -5.43
N GLN A 96 8.93 6.41 -4.68
CA GLN A 96 9.53 5.98 -3.42
C GLN A 96 10.96 5.44 -3.65
N THR A 97 11.15 4.60 -4.68
CA THR A 97 12.48 4.08 -5.04
C THR A 97 13.47 5.22 -5.33
N THR A 98 13.01 6.29 -5.97
CA THR A 98 13.82 7.47 -6.27
C THR A 98 14.22 8.21 -4.98
N ILE A 99 13.28 8.40 -4.05
CA ILE A 99 13.54 9.01 -2.73
C ILE A 99 14.56 8.19 -1.94
N ASP A 100 14.40 6.86 -1.92
CA ASP A 100 15.28 5.97 -1.17
C ASP A 100 16.71 6.02 -1.69
N LYS A 101 16.88 6.03 -3.02
CA LYS A 101 18.18 6.20 -3.66
C LYS A 101 18.81 7.55 -3.30
N ALA A 102 18.08 8.65 -3.49
CA ALA A 102 18.57 10.00 -3.21
C ALA A 102 18.95 10.15 -1.71
N THR A 103 18.15 9.59 -0.81
CA THR A 103 18.42 9.62 0.64
C THR A 103 19.70 8.86 0.99
N LYS A 104 19.92 7.69 0.37
CA LYS A 104 21.14 6.89 0.55
C LYS A 104 22.39 7.63 0.04
N GLU A 105 22.29 8.27 -1.11
CA GLU A 105 23.34 9.11 -1.69
C GLU A 105 23.67 10.29 -0.77
N LEU A 106 22.66 11.02 -0.29
CA LEU A 106 22.82 12.13 0.65
C LEU A 106 23.51 11.69 1.95
N LYS A 107 23.10 10.55 2.53
CA LYS A 107 23.72 9.99 3.73
C LYS A 107 25.21 9.70 3.50
N THR A 108 25.56 9.17 2.33
CA THR A 108 26.95 8.89 1.94
C THR A 108 27.76 10.16 1.77
N ALA A 109 27.21 11.17 1.09
CA ALA A 109 27.86 12.47 0.90
C ALA A 109 28.11 13.18 2.24
N LYS A 110 27.11 13.22 3.14
CA LYS A 110 27.26 13.78 4.50
C LYS A 110 28.39 13.08 5.28
N LYS A 111 28.48 11.75 5.20
CA LYS A 111 29.54 10.99 5.86
C LYS A 111 30.92 11.34 5.31
N LYS A 112 31.08 11.43 3.98
CA LYS A 112 32.34 11.82 3.32
C LYS A 112 32.75 13.24 3.71
N LEU A 113 31.81 14.19 3.70
CA LEU A 113 32.05 15.56 4.12
C LEU A 113 32.50 15.63 5.58
N ALA A 114 31.80 14.94 6.49
CA ALA A 114 32.19 14.90 7.90
C ALA A 114 33.62 14.37 8.07
N GLN A 115 33.98 13.28 7.39
CA GLN A 115 35.34 12.73 7.45
C GLN A 115 36.40 13.72 6.98
N ALA A 116 36.15 14.42 5.87
CA ALA A 116 37.03 15.46 5.35
C ALA A 116 37.21 16.62 6.35
N LEU A 117 36.12 17.08 6.96
CA LEU A 117 36.16 18.14 7.99
C LEU A 117 36.90 17.73 9.26
N PHE A 118 36.81 16.46 9.66
CA PHE A 118 37.58 15.91 10.79
C PHE A 118 39.05 15.60 10.46
N GLY A 119 39.52 15.88 9.24
CA GLY A 119 40.90 15.59 8.81
C GLY A 119 41.22 14.09 8.69
N ARG A 120 40.22 13.22 8.69
CA ARG A 120 40.42 11.78 8.41
C ARG A 120 40.54 11.62 6.90
N ARG A 121 41.60 10.97 6.43
CA ARG A 121 41.80 10.66 5.01
C ARG A 121 40.57 9.90 4.50
N VAL A 122 39.85 10.49 3.55
CA VAL A 122 38.74 9.83 2.86
C VAL A 122 39.38 8.72 2.02
N MET A 123 39.30 7.47 2.49
CA MET A 123 39.63 6.28 1.70
C MET A 123 38.42 5.85 0.87
#